data_AF-A0A5C7MAH8-F1
#
_entry.id   AF-A0A5C7MAH8-F1
#
_cell.length_a   1.000
_cell.length_b   1.000
_cell.length_c   1.000
_cell.angle_alpha   90.00
_cell.angle_beta   90.00
_cell.angle_gamma   90.00
#
_symmetry.space_group_name_H-M   'P 1'
#
loop_
_entity.id
_entity.type
_entity.pdbx_description
1 polymer ?
#
loop_
_entity_poly.entity_id
_entity_poly.type
_entity_poly.pdbx_seq_one_letter_code
_entity_poly.pdbx_strand_id
1 'polypeptide(L)'
;MIKISNIGPIANAAIHIPEDGGVVVLRGRNGSGKSIALEAVNAAVSGKGKPPLKDLAKQGSVSAAGVHLTVGRTVRRSGELEVSTLEGRLSVADLVDPGITDPARADATRIKALVGLSGAEIDPGDLHGFPENLLEGLDLADPVSAMTELKKRLNIGANEYEKMAGKDDAAARALLESLEELDGAAIDPDKAQERVTSALRAIDRLEDQIKSAVDAAARNKAARDRLALIPAVDVDAAQRDAARPVSVTDEKKALALKLKSEYEAALADYKTSVVDRDAAIANAEDAQAQAKLRAELERQISESEIEKPTHEEISAANAELVAAKELQAYSAQQQAMAQQKAKAESLSVSAQEHAQEAIDLRAKAKQTDEVLSEIVSTLSGCPLTVIEGRLSTQTKRGPTFYADLSMGERWRIALEIAIAAVGEGGLLVIPQEAWEGLDPQNREAIAKQAKAARVVILTAECYDSELSAEMA
;
A
#
# COMPACT_ATOMS: atom_id res chain seq x y z
N MET A 1 -44.43 23.17 -47.46
CA MET A 1 -44.05 22.61 -48.78
C MET A 1 -42.57 22.87 -49.03
N ILE A 2 -41.84 21.90 -49.56
CA ILE A 2 -40.44 22.04 -50.00
C ILE A 2 -40.41 22.16 -51.54
N LYS A 3 -39.57 23.05 -52.07
CA LYS A 3 -39.35 23.21 -53.51
C LYS A 3 -37.86 23.11 -53.84
N ILE A 4 -37.51 22.28 -54.83
CA ILE A 4 -36.15 22.11 -55.32
C ILE A 4 -36.14 22.43 -56.82
N SER A 5 -35.19 23.24 -57.28
CA SER A 5 -35.02 23.58 -58.70
C SER A 5 -33.56 23.61 -59.12
N ASN A 6 -33.25 22.95 -60.23
CA ASN A 6 -31.91 22.86 -60.84
C ASN A 6 -30.80 22.38 -59.89
N ILE A 7 -31.07 21.33 -59.11
CA ILE A 7 -30.11 20.69 -58.18
C ILE A 7 -29.84 19.25 -58.64
N GLY A 8 -28.58 18.91 -58.92
CA GLY A 8 -28.17 17.64 -59.51
C GLY A 8 -29.05 17.24 -60.72
N PRO A 9 -29.59 16.02 -60.79
CA PRO A 9 -30.45 15.63 -61.91
C PRO A 9 -31.85 16.30 -61.89
N ILE A 10 -32.24 16.92 -60.77
CA ILE A 10 -33.60 17.43 -60.52
C ILE A 10 -33.80 18.76 -61.26
N ALA A 11 -34.73 18.78 -62.23
CA ALA A 11 -35.16 20.02 -62.87
C ALA A 11 -36.02 20.85 -61.92
N ASN A 12 -37.11 20.26 -61.44
CA ASN A 12 -38.03 20.83 -60.47
C ASN A 12 -38.64 19.68 -59.66
N ALA A 13 -38.75 19.85 -58.34
CA ALA A 13 -39.48 18.95 -57.46
C ALA A 13 -40.23 19.76 -56.41
N ALA A 14 -41.47 19.34 -56.12
CA ALA A 14 -42.30 19.91 -55.07
C ALA A 14 -42.72 18.79 -54.12
N ILE A 15 -42.37 18.93 -52.84
CA ILE A 15 -42.62 17.93 -51.81
C ILE A 15 -43.59 18.54 -50.79
N HIS A 16 -44.71 17.89 -50.57
CA HIS A 16 -45.69 18.31 -49.58
C HIS A 16 -45.28 17.76 -48.21
N ILE A 17 -45.16 18.65 -47.23
CA ILE A 17 -44.90 18.28 -45.83
C ILE A 17 -46.26 18.22 -45.14
N PRO A 18 -46.66 17.10 -44.52
CA PRO A 18 -47.89 17.01 -43.76
C PRO A 18 -47.79 17.80 -42.45
N GLU A 19 -48.85 18.52 -42.08
CA GLU A 19 -48.91 19.27 -40.81
C GLU A 19 -49.02 18.33 -39.59
N ASP A 20 -49.65 17.16 -39.77
CA ASP A 20 -49.85 16.16 -38.71
C ASP A 20 -48.61 15.27 -38.45
N GLY A 21 -47.48 15.52 -39.12
CA GLY A 21 -46.30 14.66 -39.06
C GLY A 21 -46.43 13.35 -39.87
N GLY A 22 -45.42 12.49 -39.74
CA GLY A 22 -45.31 11.20 -40.43
C GLY A 22 -44.08 11.08 -41.33
N VAL A 23 -44.03 10.05 -42.16
CA VAL A 23 -42.89 9.77 -43.05
C VAL A 23 -43.26 10.11 -44.48
N VAL A 24 -42.47 10.99 -45.10
CA VAL A 24 -42.52 11.34 -46.53
C VAL A 24 -41.39 10.62 -47.25
N VAL A 25 -41.73 9.77 -48.21
CA VAL A 25 -40.80 8.96 -48.98
C VAL A 25 -40.72 9.49 -50.42
N LEU A 26 -39.51 9.87 -50.83
CA LEU A 26 -39.19 10.19 -52.21
C LEU A 26 -39.00 8.89 -53.01
N ARG A 27 -39.89 8.64 -53.96
CA ARG A 27 -39.87 7.44 -54.82
C ARG A 27 -39.34 7.76 -56.19
N GLY A 28 -38.62 6.80 -56.78
CA GLY A 28 -38.20 6.88 -58.17
C GLY A 28 -37.00 5.99 -58.49
N ARG A 29 -36.64 5.91 -59.77
CA ARG A 29 -35.54 5.07 -60.27
C ARG A 29 -34.17 5.51 -59.74
N ASN A 30 -33.18 4.62 -59.80
CA ASN A 30 -31.80 4.98 -59.51
C ASN A 30 -31.31 6.06 -60.51
N GLY A 31 -30.60 7.06 -60.01
CA GLY A 31 -30.18 8.23 -60.79
C GLY A 31 -31.22 9.35 -60.93
N SER A 32 -32.44 9.20 -60.38
CA SER A 32 -33.47 10.26 -60.44
C SER A 32 -33.19 11.47 -59.52
N GLY A 33 -32.19 11.37 -58.63
CA GLY A 33 -31.80 12.45 -57.72
C GLY A 33 -32.32 12.36 -56.30
N LYS A 34 -32.86 11.21 -55.86
CA LYS A 34 -33.40 11.04 -54.49
C LYS A 34 -32.43 11.46 -53.39
N SER A 35 -31.23 10.88 -53.35
CA SER A 35 -30.20 11.21 -52.36
C SER A 35 -29.79 12.68 -52.44
N ILE A 36 -29.69 13.23 -53.66
CA ILE A 36 -29.40 14.65 -53.89
C ILE A 36 -30.53 15.56 -53.37
N ALA A 37 -31.80 15.14 -53.49
CA ALA A 37 -32.92 15.88 -52.93
C ALA A 37 -32.85 15.92 -51.40
N LEU A 38 -32.55 14.78 -50.76
CA LEU A 38 -32.37 14.70 -49.30
C LEU A 38 -31.20 15.58 -48.83
N GLU A 39 -30.03 15.48 -49.49
CA GLU A 39 -28.88 16.35 -49.22
C GLU A 39 -29.20 17.83 -49.40
N ALA A 40 -29.97 18.17 -50.42
CA ALA A 40 -30.37 19.55 -50.71
C ALA A 40 -31.28 20.12 -49.63
N VAL A 41 -32.25 19.33 -49.15
CA VAL A 41 -33.11 19.72 -48.01
C VAL A 41 -32.28 19.83 -46.74
N ASN A 42 -31.42 18.86 -46.45
CA ASN A 42 -30.57 18.88 -45.28
C ASN A 42 -29.61 20.09 -45.29
N ALA A 43 -29.05 20.45 -46.45
CA ALA A 43 -28.20 21.63 -46.59
C ALA A 43 -28.96 22.95 -46.43
N ALA A 44 -30.22 23.02 -46.88
CA ALA A 44 -31.06 24.20 -46.71
C ALA A 44 -31.41 24.42 -45.24
N VAL A 45 -31.78 23.34 -44.56
CA VAL A 45 -32.09 23.29 -43.13
C VAL A 45 -30.83 23.62 -42.33
N SER A 46 -29.80 22.75 -42.38
CA SER A 46 -28.54 22.85 -41.60
C SER A 46 -27.67 24.07 -41.89
N GLY A 47 -27.87 24.71 -43.04
CA GLY A 47 -26.98 25.76 -43.54
C GLY A 47 -25.55 25.29 -43.85
N LYS A 48 -25.27 23.99 -43.77
CA LYS A 48 -23.98 23.36 -44.07
C LYS A 48 -24.07 22.58 -45.38
N GLY A 49 -22.98 22.59 -46.14
CA GLY A 49 -22.87 21.85 -47.39
C GLY A 49 -23.27 22.64 -48.63
N LYS A 50 -22.93 22.08 -49.79
CA LYS A 50 -23.19 22.68 -51.11
C LYS A 50 -23.74 21.60 -52.04
N PRO A 51 -25.07 21.53 -52.22
CA PRO A 51 -25.67 20.60 -53.16
C PRO A 51 -25.14 20.84 -54.58
N PRO A 52 -25.00 19.78 -55.41
CA PRO A 52 -24.53 19.94 -56.78
C PRO A 52 -25.55 20.68 -57.63
N LEU A 53 -25.09 21.51 -58.57
CA LEU A 53 -25.96 22.12 -59.57
C LEU A 53 -26.35 21.12 -60.65
N LYS A 54 -27.50 21.33 -61.27
CA LYS A 54 -27.87 20.61 -62.48
C LYS A 54 -26.92 20.92 -63.63
N ASP A 55 -26.67 19.93 -64.47
CA ASP A 55 -25.83 20.08 -65.65
C ASP A 55 -26.29 21.28 -66.49
N LEU A 56 -25.34 22.13 -66.85
CA LEU A 56 -25.52 23.37 -67.62
C LEU A 56 -26.36 24.46 -66.91
N ALA A 57 -26.81 24.25 -65.67
CA ALA A 57 -27.50 25.27 -64.90
C ALA A 57 -26.51 26.25 -64.27
N LYS A 58 -26.76 27.56 -64.43
CA LYS A 58 -25.95 28.63 -63.81
C LYS A 58 -26.26 28.82 -62.32
N GLN A 59 -27.46 28.43 -61.89
CA GLN A 59 -27.98 28.61 -60.54
C GLN A 59 -29.07 27.57 -60.24
N GLY A 60 -29.17 27.16 -58.98
CA GLY A 60 -30.23 26.31 -58.44
C GLY A 60 -30.75 26.86 -57.12
N SER A 61 -31.89 26.35 -56.67
CA SER A 61 -32.55 26.83 -55.45
C SER A 61 -33.26 25.71 -54.70
N VAL A 62 -33.22 25.78 -53.37
CA VAL A 62 -34.00 24.95 -52.45
C VAL A 62 -34.78 25.87 -51.52
N SER A 63 -36.07 25.60 -51.34
CA SER A 63 -36.91 26.25 -50.34
C SER A 63 -37.46 25.17 -49.42
N ALA A 64 -37.14 25.24 -48.13
CA ALA A 64 -37.57 24.27 -47.13
C ALA A 64 -37.73 24.97 -45.77
N ALA A 65 -38.86 24.72 -45.09
CA ALA A 65 -39.11 25.16 -43.71
C ALA A 65 -38.78 26.64 -43.41
N GLY A 66 -39.32 27.57 -44.20
CA GLY A 66 -39.07 29.02 -44.05
C GLY A 66 -37.74 29.52 -44.64
N VAL A 67 -36.82 28.61 -45.00
CA VAL A 67 -35.49 28.94 -45.51
C VAL A 67 -35.42 28.80 -47.03
N HIS A 68 -34.70 29.73 -47.66
CA HIS A 68 -34.32 29.71 -49.07
C HIS A 68 -32.80 29.59 -49.22
N LEU A 69 -32.35 28.48 -49.81
CA LEU A 69 -30.97 28.23 -50.19
C LEU A 69 -30.81 28.46 -51.69
N THR A 70 -29.92 29.38 -52.06
CA THR A 70 -29.51 29.60 -53.46
C THR A 70 -28.12 29.01 -53.68
N VAL A 71 -28.01 28.13 -54.67
CA VAL A 71 -26.77 27.48 -55.05
C VAL A 71 -26.28 28.07 -56.38
N GLY A 72 -25.03 28.53 -56.40
CA GLY A 72 -24.34 29.01 -57.59
C GLY A 72 -22.84 28.80 -57.44
N ARG A 73 -22.04 29.81 -57.84
CA ARG A 73 -20.61 29.84 -57.47
C ARG A 73 -20.45 29.81 -55.94
N THR A 74 -21.24 30.64 -55.25
CA THR A 74 -21.37 30.67 -53.79
C THR A 74 -22.73 30.12 -53.37
N VAL A 75 -22.82 29.57 -52.17
CA VAL A 75 -24.09 29.20 -51.53
C VAL A 75 -24.55 30.37 -50.68
N ARG A 76 -25.82 30.77 -50.82
CA ARG A 76 -26.43 31.82 -49.99
C ARG A 76 -27.69 31.26 -49.35
N ARG A 77 -27.80 31.40 -48.03
CA ARG A 77 -28.98 31.03 -47.23
C ARG A 77 -29.66 32.32 -46.76
N SER A 78 -30.98 32.38 -46.89
CA SER A 78 -31.80 33.50 -46.42
C SER A 78 -33.12 32.97 -45.87
N GLY A 79 -33.73 33.68 -44.93
CA GLY A 79 -34.94 33.24 -44.22
C GLY A 79 -34.64 32.74 -42.82
N GLU A 80 -35.70 32.57 -42.03
CA GLU A 80 -35.68 32.04 -40.67
C GLU A 80 -36.21 30.61 -40.70
N LEU A 81 -35.62 29.72 -39.89
CA LEU A 81 -36.01 28.31 -39.86
C LEU A 81 -37.29 28.17 -39.03
N GLU A 82 -38.37 27.71 -39.65
CA GLU A 82 -39.71 27.61 -39.05
C GLU A 82 -39.98 26.25 -38.37
N VAL A 83 -39.02 25.33 -38.41
CA VAL A 83 -39.16 23.96 -37.86
C VAL A 83 -38.01 23.62 -36.92
N SER A 84 -38.29 22.80 -35.92
CA SER A 84 -37.27 22.26 -35.01
C SER A 84 -36.40 21.21 -35.73
N THR A 85 -35.08 21.36 -35.68
CA THR A 85 -34.11 20.43 -36.28
C THR A 85 -32.98 20.12 -35.29
N LEU A 86 -32.29 18.99 -35.45
CA LEU A 86 -31.17 18.58 -34.57
C LEU A 86 -29.85 19.31 -34.88
N GLU A 87 -29.88 20.51 -35.48
CA GLU A 87 -28.69 21.18 -35.98
C GLU A 87 -27.63 21.48 -34.92
N GLY A 88 -26.36 21.20 -35.26
CA GLY A 88 -25.20 21.49 -34.40
C GLY A 88 -24.87 20.39 -33.39
N ARG A 89 -25.83 19.49 -33.11
CA ARG A 89 -25.66 18.28 -32.28
C ARG A 89 -25.40 17.11 -33.25
N LEU A 90 -24.48 16.23 -32.90
CA LEU A 90 -23.99 15.11 -33.75
C LEU A 90 -25.13 14.36 -34.48
N SER A 91 -24.86 13.87 -35.70
CA SER A 91 -25.93 13.38 -36.58
C SER A 91 -26.47 12.01 -36.15
N VAL A 92 -27.76 11.75 -36.39
CA VAL A 92 -28.39 10.43 -36.17
C VAL A 92 -27.66 9.32 -36.94
N ALA A 93 -27.04 9.67 -38.07
CA ALA A 93 -26.21 8.74 -38.85
C ALA A 93 -24.94 8.34 -38.09
N ASP A 94 -24.28 9.28 -37.39
CA ASP A 94 -23.07 8.99 -36.58
C ASP A 94 -23.38 8.06 -35.40
N LEU A 95 -24.61 8.11 -34.87
CA LEU A 95 -25.08 7.16 -33.86
C LEU A 95 -25.16 5.73 -34.44
N VAL A 96 -25.61 5.56 -35.69
CA VAL A 96 -25.76 4.22 -36.29
C VAL A 96 -24.42 3.71 -36.83
N ASP A 97 -23.77 4.48 -37.69
CA ASP A 97 -22.50 4.13 -38.31
C ASP A 97 -21.60 5.36 -38.43
N PRO A 98 -20.69 5.59 -37.46
CA PRO A 98 -19.73 6.69 -37.53
C PRO A 98 -18.60 6.45 -38.54
N GLY A 99 -18.59 5.32 -39.28
CA GLY A 99 -17.54 5.00 -40.25
C GLY A 99 -16.18 4.65 -39.62
N ILE A 100 -16.17 4.31 -38.33
CA ILE A 100 -14.96 3.96 -37.58
C ILE A 100 -14.86 2.44 -37.44
N THR A 101 -13.75 1.85 -37.89
CA THR A 101 -13.53 0.40 -37.85
C THR A 101 -13.35 -0.17 -36.44
N ASP A 102 -12.68 0.58 -35.55
CA ASP A 102 -12.46 0.15 -34.17
C ASP A 102 -13.75 0.27 -33.35
N PRO A 103 -14.30 -0.83 -32.80
CA PRO A 103 -15.58 -0.82 -32.10
C PRO A 103 -15.62 0.14 -30.90
N ALA A 104 -14.55 0.21 -30.11
CA ALA A 104 -14.50 1.06 -28.92
C ALA A 104 -14.53 2.55 -29.29
N ARG A 105 -13.71 2.98 -30.26
CA ARG A 105 -13.74 4.36 -30.76
C ARG A 105 -15.03 4.71 -31.48
N ALA A 106 -15.64 3.74 -32.18
CA ALA A 106 -16.95 3.93 -32.78
C ALA A 106 -18.00 4.17 -31.70
N ASP A 107 -18.04 3.35 -30.65
CA ASP A 107 -18.97 3.51 -29.53
C ASP A 107 -18.75 4.81 -28.75
N ALA A 108 -17.49 5.24 -28.53
CA ALA A 108 -17.22 6.55 -27.94
C ALA A 108 -17.81 7.70 -28.76
N THR A 109 -17.76 7.61 -30.09
CA THR A 109 -18.37 8.60 -31.00
C THR A 109 -19.90 8.56 -30.90
N ARG A 110 -20.49 7.36 -30.80
CA ARG A 110 -21.94 7.18 -30.60
C ARG A 110 -22.41 7.73 -29.24
N ILE A 111 -21.68 7.47 -28.17
CA ILE A 111 -21.98 8.00 -26.83
C ILE A 111 -21.90 9.53 -26.88
N LYS A 112 -20.87 10.09 -27.50
CA LYS A 112 -20.76 11.54 -27.67
C LYS A 112 -21.94 12.11 -28.45
N ALA A 113 -22.46 11.37 -29.43
CA ALA A 113 -23.66 11.77 -30.16
C ALA A 113 -24.90 11.81 -29.27
N LEU A 114 -25.11 10.80 -28.41
CA LEU A 114 -26.21 10.78 -27.46
C LEU A 114 -26.08 11.87 -26.39
N VAL A 115 -24.89 12.05 -25.81
CA VAL A 115 -24.62 13.13 -24.85
C VAL A 115 -24.90 14.49 -25.48
N GLY A 116 -24.42 14.73 -26.70
CA GLY A 116 -24.69 15.97 -27.44
C GLY A 116 -26.17 16.19 -27.74
N LEU A 117 -26.94 15.13 -27.99
CA LEU A 117 -28.39 15.20 -28.17
C LEU A 117 -29.13 15.53 -26.87
N SER A 118 -28.66 15.00 -25.73
CA SER A 118 -29.27 15.26 -24.41
C SER A 118 -29.16 16.73 -24.01
N GLY A 119 -28.09 17.40 -24.44
CA GLY A 119 -27.78 18.77 -24.02
C GLY A 119 -27.45 18.87 -22.52
N ALA A 120 -27.24 17.73 -21.84
CA ALA A 120 -26.83 17.71 -20.45
C ALA A 120 -25.38 18.19 -20.31
N GLU A 121 -25.15 19.06 -19.34
CA GLU A 121 -23.82 19.46 -18.88
C GLU A 121 -23.51 18.68 -17.59
N ILE A 122 -22.24 18.34 -17.37
CA ILE A 122 -21.78 17.78 -16.09
C ILE A 122 -21.23 18.93 -15.24
N ASP A 123 -21.75 19.08 -14.03
CA ASP A 123 -21.19 19.96 -13.02
C ASP A 123 -20.27 19.19 -12.06
N PRO A 124 -19.31 19.84 -11.39
CA PRO A 124 -18.45 19.19 -10.39
C PRO A 124 -19.23 18.48 -9.27
N GLY A 125 -20.44 18.95 -8.94
CA GLY A 125 -21.31 18.32 -7.94
C GLY A 125 -21.84 16.94 -8.36
N ASP A 126 -21.96 16.68 -9.66
CA ASP A 126 -22.40 15.39 -10.19
C ASP A 126 -21.33 14.31 -10.00
N LEU A 127 -20.09 14.72 -9.75
CA LEU A 127 -18.94 13.83 -9.52
C LEU A 127 -18.68 13.57 -8.02
N HIS A 128 -19.69 13.78 -7.17
CA HIS A 128 -19.60 13.44 -5.75
C HIS A 128 -19.27 11.94 -5.56
N GLY A 129 -18.35 11.64 -4.63
CA GLY A 129 -17.89 10.27 -4.36
C GLY A 129 -16.62 9.86 -5.12
N PHE A 130 -16.24 10.59 -6.17
CA PHE A 130 -14.92 10.45 -6.77
C PHE A 130 -13.84 11.17 -5.95
N PRO A 131 -12.58 10.71 -5.98
CA PRO A 131 -11.49 11.38 -5.26
C PRO A 131 -11.22 12.78 -5.85
N GLU A 132 -11.34 13.82 -5.03
CA GLU A 132 -11.24 15.23 -5.47
C GLU A 132 -9.92 15.53 -6.20
N ASN A 133 -8.82 14.94 -5.74
CA ASN A 133 -7.50 15.09 -6.35
C ASN A 133 -7.43 14.55 -7.79
N LEU A 134 -8.36 13.70 -8.22
CA LEU A 134 -8.42 13.16 -9.58
C LEU A 134 -9.35 13.96 -10.50
N LEU A 135 -10.16 14.86 -9.96
CA LEU A 135 -11.11 15.69 -10.71
C LEU A 135 -10.46 16.94 -11.32
N GLU A 136 -9.29 17.34 -10.81
CA GLU A 136 -8.61 18.55 -11.26
C GLU A 136 -8.26 18.50 -12.76
N GLY A 137 -8.62 19.55 -13.49
CA GLY A 137 -8.28 19.71 -14.91
C GLY A 137 -9.07 18.82 -15.88
N LEU A 138 -10.18 18.21 -15.46
CA LEU A 138 -11.09 17.51 -16.38
C LEU A 138 -11.89 18.53 -17.22
N ASP A 139 -12.06 18.23 -18.51
CA ASP A 139 -12.89 19.03 -19.42
C ASP A 139 -14.36 18.60 -19.31
N LEU A 140 -15.08 19.15 -18.34
CA LEU A 140 -16.49 18.79 -18.09
C LEU A 140 -17.44 19.24 -19.22
N ALA A 141 -16.99 20.12 -20.12
CA ALA A 141 -17.75 20.47 -21.33
C ALA A 141 -17.80 19.33 -22.36
N ASP A 142 -16.90 18.33 -22.25
CA ASP A 142 -16.96 17.07 -22.97
C ASP A 142 -17.06 15.89 -21.99
N PRO A 143 -18.27 15.58 -21.49
CA PRO A 143 -18.52 14.51 -20.52
C PRO A 143 -17.84 13.17 -20.85
N VAL A 144 -17.84 12.79 -22.13
CA VAL A 144 -17.26 11.51 -22.59
C VAL A 144 -15.75 11.51 -22.40
N SER A 145 -15.09 12.61 -22.80
CA SER A 145 -13.65 12.77 -22.63
C SER A 145 -13.27 12.87 -21.15
N ALA A 146 -14.03 13.63 -20.35
CA ALA A 146 -13.84 13.74 -18.91
C ALA A 146 -13.92 12.39 -18.19
N MET A 147 -14.97 11.60 -18.44
CA MET A 147 -15.15 10.30 -17.81
C MET A 147 -14.10 9.28 -18.29
N THR A 148 -13.68 9.35 -19.54
CA THR A 148 -12.59 8.51 -20.07
C THR A 148 -11.27 8.80 -19.36
N GLU A 149 -10.92 10.07 -19.18
CA GLU A 149 -9.69 10.47 -18.50
C GLU A 149 -9.77 10.16 -16.98
N LEU A 150 -10.91 10.42 -16.33
CA LEU A 150 -11.12 10.06 -14.93
C LEU A 150 -10.98 8.54 -14.71
N LYS A 151 -11.63 7.72 -15.54
CA LYS A 151 -11.50 6.25 -15.52
C LYS A 151 -10.06 5.80 -15.67
N LYS A 152 -9.30 6.45 -16.55
CA LYS A 152 -7.88 6.17 -16.74
C LYS A 152 -7.06 6.50 -15.48
N ARG A 153 -7.27 7.67 -14.87
CA ARG A 153 -6.60 8.08 -13.62
C ARG A 153 -6.91 7.11 -12.47
N LEU A 154 -8.17 6.72 -12.30
CA LEU A 154 -8.60 5.74 -11.30
C LEU A 154 -7.93 4.38 -11.52
N ASN A 155 -7.88 3.89 -12.76
CA ASN A 155 -7.19 2.63 -13.08
C ASN A 155 -5.68 2.71 -12.84
N ILE A 156 -5.05 3.86 -13.09
CA ILE A 156 -3.63 4.07 -12.77
C ILE A 156 -3.42 3.96 -11.26
N GLY A 157 -4.21 4.69 -10.46
CA GLY A 157 -4.15 4.61 -9.00
C GLY A 157 -4.40 3.18 -8.49
N ALA A 158 -5.41 2.48 -9.01
CA ALA A 158 -5.67 1.09 -8.66
C ALA A 158 -4.46 0.18 -8.95
N ASN A 159 -3.83 0.32 -10.13
CA ASN A 159 -2.63 -0.45 -10.47
C ASN A 159 -1.44 -0.14 -9.53
N GLU A 160 -1.32 1.10 -9.03
CA GLU A 160 -0.29 1.47 -8.06
C GLU A 160 -0.51 0.79 -6.71
N TYR A 161 -1.75 0.83 -6.20
CA TYR A 161 -2.12 0.13 -4.99
C TYR A 161 -2.00 -1.40 -5.13
N GLU A 162 -2.36 -2.00 -6.27
CA GLU A 162 -2.13 -3.42 -6.56
C GLU A 162 -0.63 -3.79 -6.49
N LYS A 163 0.25 -2.92 -6.99
CA LYS A 163 1.71 -3.11 -6.87
C LYS A 163 2.19 -3.00 -5.43
N MET A 164 1.69 -2.04 -4.65
CA MET A 164 2.04 -1.89 -3.24
C MET A 164 1.56 -3.09 -2.43
N ALA A 165 0.31 -3.52 -2.63
CA ALA A 165 -0.26 -4.71 -2.01
C ALA A 165 0.57 -5.97 -2.33
N GLY A 166 0.89 -6.19 -3.60
CA GLY A 166 1.71 -7.33 -4.01
C GLY A 166 3.13 -7.29 -3.45
N LYS A 167 3.73 -6.11 -3.32
CA LYS A 167 5.06 -5.93 -2.71
C LYS A 167 5.04 -6.27 -1.22
N ASP A 168 4.06 -5.76 -0.49
CA ASP A 168 3.95 -5.96 0.95
C ASP A 168 3.55 -7.41 1.29
N ASP A 169 2.64 -8.02 0.54
CA ASP A 169 2.29 -9.45 0.67
C ASP A 169 3.50 -10.34 0.36
N ALA A 170 4.24 -10.06 -0.71
CA ALA A 170 5.47 -10.81 -1.02
C ALA A 170 6.53 -10.65 0.09
N ALA A 171 6.70 -9.45 0.64
CA ALA A 171 7.62 -9.21 1.74
C ALA A 171 7.19 -9.91 3.04
N ALA A 172 5.89 -9.92 3.35
CA ALA A 172 5.32 -10.63 4.49
C ALA A 172 5.54 -12.14 4.36
N ARG A 173 5.25 -12.71 3.18
CA ARG A 173 5.46 -14.14 2.90
C ARG A 173 6.93 -14.53 2.99
N ALA A 174 7.83 -13.74 2.41
CA ALA A 174 9.26 -14.01 2.47
C ALA A 174 9.78 -13.99 3.91
N LEU A 175 9.29 -13.06 4.75
CA LEU A 175 9.60 -13.07 6.18
C LEU A 175 9.09 -14.34 6.85
N LEU A 176 7.82 -14.71 6.64
CA LEU A 176 7.24 -15.91 7.25
C LEU A 176 7.93 -17.21 6.81
N GLU A 177 8.29 -17.33 5.53
CA GLU A 177 9.01 -18.50 4.98
C GLU A 177 10.44 -18.60 5.52
N SER A 178 11.06 -17.47 5.88
CA SER A 178 12.38 -17.45 6.50
C SER A 178 12.38 -17.79 8.00
N LEU A 179 11.21 -17.90 8.64
CA LEU A 179 11.13 -18.29 10.05
C LEU A 179 11.22 -19.82 10.16
N GLU A 180 12.33 -20.31 10.70
CA GLU A 180 12.42 -21.70 11.18
C GLU A 180 11.60 -21.84 12.47
N GLU A 181 10.83 -22.93 12.65
CA GLU A 181 10.10 -23.14 13.90
C GLU A 181 11.08 -23.41 15.06
N LEU A 182 10.98 -22.62 16.13
CA LEU A 182 11.71 -22.86 17.37
C LEU A 182 10.79 -23.60 18.36
N ASP A 183 11.16 -24.83 18.71
CA ASP A 183 10.45 -25.65 19.68
C ASP A 183 10.83 -25.28 21.13
N GLY A 184 9.87 -24.83 21.93
CA GLY A 184 10.09 -24.61 23.36
C GLY A 184 9.15 -23.59 23.99
N ALA A 185 9.17 -23.52 25.32
CA ALA A 185 8.49 -22.45 26.05
C ALA A 185 9.18 -21.09 25.81
N ALA A 186 8.41 -20.01 25.86
CA ALA A 186 8.95 -18.66 25.77
C ALA A 186 9.90 -18.38 26.94
N ILE A 187 11.11 -17.91 26.64
CA ILE A 187 12.11 -17.54 27.63
C ILE A 187 12.06 -16.04 27.86
N ASP A 188 12.04 -15.66 29.14
CA ASP A 188 12.17 -14.28 29.56
C ASP A 188 13.63 -13.81 29.37
N PRO A 189 13.89 -12.85 28.46
CA PRO A 189 15.23 -12.39 28.12
C PRO A 189 15.97 -11.78 29.31
N ASP A 190 15.25 -11.08 30.19
CA ASP A 190 15.83 -10.41 31.35
C ASP A 190 16.28 -11.45 32.38
N LYS A 191 15.48 -12.50 32.58
CA LYS A 191 15.86 -13.64 33.43
C LYS A 191 17.02 -14.44 32.86
N ALA A 192 17.08 -14.61 31.54
CA ALA A 192 18.20 -15.30 30.90
C ALA A 192 19.51 -14.50 31.08
N GLN A 193 19.47 -13.18 30.89
CA GLN A 193 20.60 -12.28 31.15
C GLN A 193 21.01 -12.26 32.63
N GLU A 194 20.04 -12.27 33.54
CA GLU A 194 20.29 -12.32 34.99
C GLU A 194 20.97 -13.63 35.41
N ARG A 195 20.56 -14.76 34.79
CA ARG A 195 21.19 -16.06 35.01
C ARG A 195 22.66 -16.08 34.58
N VAL A 196 22.98 -15.52 33.40
CA VAL A 196 24.38 -15.36 32.95
C VAL A 196 25.18 -14.49 33.91
N THR A 197 24.61 -13.36 34.33
CA THR A 197 25.24 -12.46 35.30
C THR A 197 25.51 -13.14 36.64
N SER A 198 24.58 -13.98 37.09
CA SER A 198 24.72 -14.76 38.33
C SER A 198 25.77 -15.85 38.21
N ALA A 199 25.84 -16.55 37.07
CA ALA A 199 26.85 -17.57 36.80
C ALA A 199 28.27 -16.98 36.75
N LEU A 200 28.45 -15.81 36.11
CA LEU A 200 29.73 -15.09 36.11
C LEU A 200 30.16 -14.71 37.53
N ARG A 201 29.24 -14.13 38.33
CA ARG A 201 29.53 -13.80 39.74
C ARG A 201 29.91 -15.04 40.57
N ALA A 202 29.36 -16.21 40.26
CA ALA A 202 29.72 -17.45 40.95
C ALA A 202 31.15 -17.89 40.60
N ILE A 203 31.55 -17.79 39.32
CA ILE A 203 32.92 -18.05 38.88
C ILE A 203 33.90 -17.06 39.51
N ASP A 204 33.60 -15.76 39.49
CA ASP A 204 34.44 -14.72 40.11
C ASP A 204 34.69 -15.02 41.61
N ARG A 205 33.64 -15.42 42.34
CA ARG A 205 33.77 -15.81 43.76
C ARG A 205 34.69 -17.02 43.95
N LEU A 206 34.60 -18.02 43.08
CA LEU A 206 35.46 -19.20 43.15
C LEU A 206 36.92 -18.84 42.82
N GLU A 207 37.16 -17.96 41.85
CA GLU A 207 38.50 -17.46 41.53
C GLU A 207 39.10 -16.66 42.69
N ASP A 208 38.32 -15.78 43.30
CA ASP A 208 38.71 -15.02 44.50
C ASP A 208 39.02 -15.97 45.68
N GLN A 209 38.24 -17.04 45.85
CA GLN A 209 38.48 -18.05 46.88
C GLN A 209 39.74 -18.86 46.59
N ILE A 210 40.01 -19.25 45.34
CA ILE A 210 41.26 -19.91 44.94
C ILE A 210 42.46 -19.02 45.26
N LYS A 211 42.40 -17.73 44.88
CA LYS A 211 43.47 -16.77 45.14
C LYS A 211 43.70 -16.60 46.65
N SER A 212 42.62 -16.42 47.41
CA SER A 212 42.68 -16.28 48.86
C SER A 212 43.24 -17.53 49.55
N ALA A 213 42.88 -18.74 49.08
CA ALA A 213 43.41 -20.00 49.57
C ALA A 213 44.90 -20.17 49.25
N VAL A 214 45.36 -19.75 48.06
CA VAL A 214 46.78 -19.76 47.69
C VAL A 214 47.59 -18.79 48.57
N ASP A 215 47.09 -17.56 48.77
CA ASP A 215 47.74 -16.55 49.60
C ASP A 215 47.76 -16.95 51.08
N ALA A 216 46.69 -17.59 51.57
CA ALA A 216 46.61 -18.19 52.89
C ALA A 216 47.61 -19.35 53.04
N ALA A 217 47.67 -20.27 52.08
CA ALA A 217 48.60 -21.40 52.10
C ALA A 217 50.06 -20.95 52.08
N ALA A 218 50.39 -19.91 51.30
CA ALA A 218 51.74 -19.32 51.28
C ALA A 218 52.11 -18.68 52.62
N ARG A 219 51.19 -17.92 53.23
CA ARG A 219 51.37 -17.34 54.58
C ARG A 219 51.51 -18.41 55.65
N ASN A 220 50.68 -19.44 55.61
CA ASN A 220 50.72 -20.57 56.55
C ASN A 220 51.97 -21.41 56.39
N LYS A 221 52.46 -21.61 55.17
CA LYS A 221 53.75 -22.25 54.93
C LYS A 221 54.89 -21.43 55.53
N ALA A 222 54.94 -20.12 55.27
CA ALA A 222 55.96 -19.25 55.86
C ALA A 222 55.90 -19.20 57.40
N ALA A 223 54.70 -19.22 57.99
CA ALA A 223 54.48 -19.30 59.43
C ALA A 223 54.93 -20.66 60.00
N ARG A 224 54.61 -21.77 59.33
CA ARG A 224 55.07 -23.13 59.69
C ARG A 224 56.60 -23.26 59.60
N ASP A 225 57.21 -22.72 58.55
CA ASP A 225 58.67 -22.71 58.38
C ASP A 225 59.35 -21.89 59.50
N ARG A 226 58.74 -20.77 59.92
CA ARG A 226 59.21 -19.98 61.09
C ARG A 226 58.99 -20.72 62.41
N LEU A 227 57.87 -21.41 62.58
CA LEU A 227 57.55 -22.21 63.76
C LEU A 227 58.57 -23.35 63.94
N ALA A 228 59.00 -23.99 62.85
CA ALA A 228 59.97 -25.08 62.86
C ALA A 228 61.38 -24.63 63.32
N LEU A 229 61.70 -23.33 63.19
CA LEU A 229 62.96 -22.74 63.66
C LEU A 229 62.92 -22.36 65.16
N ILE A 230 61.75 -22.37 65.79
CA ILE A 230 61.57 -22.02 67.20
C ILE A 230 61.44 -23.32 68.02
N PRO A 231 62.46 -23.71 68.81
CA PRO A 231 62.39 -24.94 69.60
C PRO A 231 61.23 -24.90 70.61
N ALA A 232 60.65 -26.07 70.90
CA ALA A 232 59.66 -26.20 71.96
C ALA A 232 60.37 -26.04 73.32
N VAL A 233 60.37 -24.82 73.87
CA VAL A 233 60.95 -24.55 75.18
C VAL A 233 59.90 -24.80 76.26
N ASP A 234 60.23 -25.66 77.22
CA ASP A 234 59.46 -25.82 78.46
C ASP A 234 59.72 -24.59 79.35
N VAL A 235 58.81 -23.62 79.24
CA VAL A 235 58.88 -22.34 79.97
C VAL A 235 58.93 -22.57 81.48
N ASP A 236 58.27 -23.61 81.98
CA ASP A 236 58.27 -23.95 83.41
C ASP A 236 59.64 -24.50 83.85
N ALA A 237 60.37 -25.20 82.97
CA ALA A 237 61.74 -25.64 83.25
C ALA A 237 62.73 -24.46 83.24
N ALA A 238 62.64 -23.55 82.26
CA ALA A 238 63.50 -22.37 82.19
C ALA A 238 63.29 -21.39 83.37
N GLN A 239 62.05 -21.21 83.81
CA GLN A 239 61.73 -20.42 85.01
C GLN A 239 62.25 -21.08 86.31
N ARG A 240 62.26 -22.42 86.37
CA ARG A 240 62.85 -23.17 87.49
C ARG A 240 64.38 -23.02 87.55
N ASP A 241 65.07 -22.99 86.42
CA ASP A 241 66.53 -22.78 86.37
C ASP A 241 66.92 -21.33 86.70
N ALA A 242 66.14 -20.33 86.27
CA ALA A 242 66.34 -18.92 86.65
C ALA A 242 66.14 -18.66 88.16
N ALA A 243 65.35 -19.49 88.84
CA ALA A 243 65.12 -19.40 90.28
C ALA A 243 66.24 -20.03 91.14
N ARG A 244 67.36 -20.49 90.55
CA ARG A 244 68.39 -21.28 91.26
C ARG A 244 69.77 -20.61 91.29
N PRO A 245 69.96 -19.58 92.12
CA PRO A 245 71.12 -19.50 93.01
C PRO A 245 70.75 -19.33 94.50
N VAL A 246 71.50 -20.02 95.36
CA VAL A 246 71.27 -20.28 96.80
C VAL A 246 71.38 -19.02 97.68
N SER A 247 70.36 -18.77 98.51
CA SER A 247 70.36 -17.72 99.55
C SER A 247 71.17 -18.15 100.79
N VAL A 248 72.38 -17.61 100.97
CA VAL A 248 73.01 -17.44 102.28
C VAL A 248 73.50 -16.00 102.39
N THR A 249 72.66 -15.14 102.93
CA THR A 249 72.93 -13.76 103.34
C THR A 249 71.94 -13.46 104.46
N ASP A 250 72.35 -13.39 105.73
CA ASP A 250 72.35 -12.08 106.39
C ASP A 250 73.24 -11.91 107.64
N GLU A 251 74.15 -12.83 108.03
CA GLU A 251 74.80 -12.73 109.36
C GLU A 251 76.34 -12.65 109.43
N LYS A 252 77.06 -12.14 108.42
CA LYS A 252 78.54 -12.04 108.52
C LYS A 252 79.13 -10.67 108.18
N LYS A 253 78.54 -9.62 108.77
CA LYS A 253 79.04 -8.23 108.67
C LYS A 253 79.91 -7.76 109.87
N ALA A 254 80.12 -8.59 110.90
CA ALA A 254 80.75 -8.14 112.15
C ALA A 254 82.24 -8.50 112.35
N LEU A 255 82.90 -9.20 111.40
CA LEU A 255 84.31 -9.64 111.56
C LEU A 255 85.27 -8.98 110.54
N ALA A 256 84.94 -7.78 110.06
CA ALA A 256 85.61 -7.09 108.95
C ALA A 256 86.79 -6.18 109.36
N LEU A 257 87.58 -6.56 110.37
CA LEU A 257 88.72 -5.76 110.84
C LEU A 257 90.06 -6.51 110.93
N LYS A 258 90.17 -7.73 110.39
CA LYS A 258 91.44 -8.50 110.52
C LYS A 258 92.09 -9.07 109.28
N LEU A 259 91.47 -9.20 108.12
CA LEU A 259 92.08 -9.95 107.00
C LEU A 259 91.88 -9.26 105.64
N LYS A 260 92.80 -8.35 105.32
CA LYS A 260 92.92 -7.62 104.04
C LYS A 260 93.52 -8.48 102.91
N SER A 261 93.99 -9.69 103.20
CA SER A 261 94.63 -10.59 102.22
C SER A 261 93.72 -11.67 101.63
N GLU A 262 92.45 -11.77 102.07
CA GLU A 262 91.47 -12.75 101.56
C GLU A 262 90.42 -12.12 100.60
N TYR A 263 90.49 -10.79 100.39
CA TYR A 263 89.56 -10.01 99.55
C TYR A 263 89.65 -10.34 98.05
N GLU A 264 90.83 -10.74 97.55
CA GLU A 264 91.05 -10.91 96.10
C GLU A 264 90.53 -12.24 95.56
N ALA A 265 90.43 -13.30 96.38
CA ALA A 265 89.92 -14.61 95.94
C ALA A 265 88.39 -14.67 95.90
N ALA A 266 87.69 -14.02 96.84
CA ALA A 266 86.22 -14.04 96.92
C ALA A 266 85.53 -13.16 95.85
N LEU A 267 86.25 -12.23 95.22
CA LEU A 267 85.71 -11.32 94.21
C LEU A 267 85.54 -11.99 92.84
N ALA A 268 86.27 -13.08 92.58
CA ALA A 268 86.14 -13.88 91.35
C ALA A 268 84.85 -14.72 91.34
N ASP A 269 84.54 -15.43 92.43
CA ASP A 269 83.34 -16.27 92.52
C ASP A 269 82.03 -15.47 92.53
N TYR A 270 82.01 -14.29 93.18
CA TYR A 270 80.85 -13.40 93.14
C TYR A 270 80.52 -12.95 91.71
N LYS A 271 81.55 -12.59 90.92
CA LYS A 271 81.37 -12.17 89.53
C LYS A 271 80.79 -13.30 88.66
N THR A 272 81.25 -14.53 88.84
CA THR A 272 80.74 -15.70 88.09
C THR A 272 79.26 -15.95 88.40
N SER A 273 78.86 -15.90 89.67
CA SER A 273 77.46 -16.14 90.07
C SER A 273 76.46 -15.09 89.58
N VAL A 274 76.89 -13.82 89.45
CA VAL A 274 76.06 -12.75 88.89
C VAL A 274 75.88 -12.93 87.39
N VAL A 275 76.95 -13.33 86.67
CA VAL A 275 76.89 -13.63 85.24
C VAL A 275 75.96 -14.83 84.97
N ASP A 276 76.02 -15.87 85.80
CA ASP A 276 75.15 -17.04 85.64
C ASP A 276 73.67 -16.72 85.90
N ARG A 277 73.38 -15.89 86.92
CA ARG A 277 72.01 -15.41 87.20
C ARG A 277 71.48 -14.57 86.04
N ASP A 278 72.28 -13.60 85.57
CA ASP A 278 71.85 -12.69 84.51
C ASP A 278 71.67 -13.45 83.18
N ALA A 279 72.49 -14.48 82.93
CA ALA A 279 72.31 -15.40 81.81
C ALA A 279 71.03 -16.25 81.93
N ALA A 280 70.69 -16.73 83.14
CA ALA A 280 69.48 -17.52 83.36
C ALA A 280 68.19 -16.67 83.24
N ILE A 281 68.22 -15.42 83.72
CA ILE A 281 67.11 -14.46 83.54
C ILE A 281 66.94 -14.13 82.06
N ALA A 282 68.02 -13.83 81.33
CA ALA A 282 67.97 -13.58 79.90
C ALA A 282 67.41 -14.78 79.12
N ASN A 283 67.84 -16.01 79.46
CA ASN A 283 67.31 -17.23 78.85
C ASN A 283 65.80 -17.43 79.12
N ALA A 284 65.32 -17.10 80.32
CA ALA A 284 63.89 -17.20 80.66
C ALA A 284 63.06 -16.14 79.93
N GLU A 285 63.57 -14.91 79.80
CA GLU A 285 62.94 -13.84 79.03
C GLU A 285 62.88 -14.19 77.53
N ASP A 286 63.96 -14.72 76.97
CA ASP A 286 64.04 -15.21 75.59
C ASP A 286 63.09 -16.39 75.36
N ALA A 287 63.02 -17.35 76.28
CA ALA A 287 62.08 -18.48 76.22
C ALA A 287 60.62 -18.01 76.25
N GLN A 288 60.30 -17.02 77.09
CA GLN A 288 58.96 -16.45 77.17
C GLN A 288 58.59 -15.67 75.90
N ALA A 289 59.53 -14.93 75.32
CA ALA A 289 59.35 -14.24 74.05
C ALA A 289 59.11 -15.23 72.90
N GLN A 290 59.88 -16.32 72.85
CA GLN A 290 59.71 -17.40 71.86
C GLN A 290 58.37 -18.12 72.02
N ALA A 291 57.93 -18.44 73.23
CA ALA A 291 56.64 -19.08 73.49
C ALA A 291 55.46 -18.20 73.05
N LYS A 292 55.52 -16.89 73.32
CA LYS A 292 54.49 -15.93 72.86
C LYS A 292 54.44 -15.84 71.33
N LEU A 293 55.61 -15.77 70.68
CA LEU A 293 55.70 -15.72 69.22
C LEU A 293 55.15 -17.01 68.58
N ARG A 294 55.45 -18.17 69.18
CA ARG A 294 54.95 -19.46 68.73
C ARG A 294 53.42 -19.56 68.85
N ALA A 295 52.86 -19.18 69.99
CA ALA A 295 51.41 -19.19 70.21
C ALA A 295 50.68 -18.25 69.22
N GLU A 296 51.26 -17.08 68.91
CA GLU A 296 50.69 -16.16 67.92
C GLU A 296 50.78 -16.72 66.49
N LEU A 297 51.88 -17.39 66.13
CA LEU A 297 52.01 -18.05 64.82
C LEU A 297 51.05 -19.25 64.70
N GLU A 298 50.85 -20.05 65.74
CA GLU A 298 49.88 -21.15 65.77
C GLU A 298 48.45 -20.63 65.62
N ARG A 299 48.11 -19.54 66.32
CA ARG A 299 46.82 -18.85 66.20
C ARG A 299 46.60 -18.33 64.77
N GLN A 300 47.60 -17.64 64.19
CA GLN A 300 47.54 -17.14 62.82
C GLN A 300 47.36 -18.25 61.78
N ILE A 301 47.98 -19.41 61.97
CA ILE A 301 47.80 -20.56 61.07
C ILE A 301 46.36 -21.08 61.14
N SER A 302 45.80 -21.20 62.35
CA SER A 302 44.43 -21.70 62.54
C SER A 302 43.35 -20.74 62.04
N GLU A 303 43.53 -19.42 62.22
CA GLU A 303 42.55 -18.40 61.83
C GLU A 303 42.57 -18.09 60.32
N SER A 304 43.65 -18.44 59.62
CA SER A 304 43.83 -18.11 58.20
C SER A 304 43.72 -19.29 57.23
N GLU A 305 43.33 -20.47 57.71
CA GLU A 305 43.11 -21.64 56.85
C GLU A 305 41.84 -21.44 56.00
N ILE A 306 42.03 -21.24 54.70
CA ILE A 306 40.95 -21.09 53.71
C ILE A 306 40.93 -22.34 52.85
N GLU A 307 39.80 -23.04 52.85
CA GLU A 307 39.61 -24.25 52.05
C GLU A 307 39.50 -23.90 50.56
N LYS A 308 40.28 -24.62 49.74
CA LYS A 308 40.33 -24.41 48.30
C LYS A 308 39.08 -25.02 47.65
N PRO A 309 38.44 -24.32 46.70
CA PRO A 309 37.33 -24.90 45.94
C PRO A 309 37.71 -26.22 45.27
N THR A 310 36.77 -27.15 45.27
CA THR A 310 36.90 -28.46 44.65
C THR A 310 36.85 -28.34 43.13
N HIS A 311 37.39 -29.35 42.45
CA HIS A 311 37.31 -29.42 40.99
C HIS A 311 35.86 -29.54 40.50
N GLU A 312 35.00 -30.21 41.28
CA GLU A 312 33.57 -30.36 40.98
C GLU A 312 32.84 -29.02 41.05
N GLU A 313 33.11 -28.17 42.04
CA GLU A 313 32.52 -26.83 42.16
C GLU A 313 32.89 -25.92 40.98
N ILE A 314 34.17 -25.93 40.58
CA ILE A 314 34.65 -25.17 39.42
C ILE A 314 34.02 -25.70 38.13
N SER A 315 33.93 -27.02 37.97
CA SER A 315 33.32 -27.65 36.80
C SER A 315 31.82 -27.32 36.71
N ALA A 316 31.09 -27.42 37.82
CA ALA A 316 29.67 -27.11 37.90
C ALA A 316 29.38 -25.64 37.59
N ALA A 317 30.18 -24.70 38.12
CA ALA A 317 30.02 -23.27 37.84
C ALA A 317 30.27 -22.93 36.36
N ASN A 318 31.28 -23.57 35.74
CA ASN A 318 31.54 -23.42 34.30
C ASN A 318 30.41 -24.03 33.44
N ALA A 319 29.92 -25.21 33.80
CA ALA A 319 28.81 -25.85 33.12
C ALA A 319 27.52 -25.00 33.20
N GLU A 320 27.25 -24.39 34.36
CA GLU A 320 26.13 -23.47 34.53
C GLU A 320 26.27 -22.20 33.69
N LEU A 321 27.48 -21.64 33.56
CA LEU A 321 27.72 -20.50 32.66
C LEU A 321 27.45 -20.87 31.19
N VAL A 322 27.87 -22.05 30.75
CA VAL A 322 27.60 -22.54 29.39
C VAL A 322 26.09 -22.66 29.17
N ALA A 323 25.38 -23.35 30.07
CA ALA A 323 23.92 -23.50 29.99
C ALA A 323 23.18 -22.16 30.03
N ALA A 324 23.62 -21.21 30.86
CA ALA A 324 23.04 -19.88 30.93
C ALA A 324 23.24 -19.10 29.62
N LYS A 325 24.42 -19.19 29.00
CA LYS A 325 24.71 -18.55 27.70
C LYS A 325 23.91 -19.17 26.55
N GLU A 326 23.75 -20.48 26.53
CA GLU A 326 22.89 -21.18 25.55
C GLU A 326 21.43 -20.74 25.68
N LEU A 327 20.92 -20.67 26.91
CA LEU A 327 19.57 -20.18 27.20
C LEU A 327 19.38 -18.73 26.74
N GLN A 328 20.36 -17.87 27.00
CA GLN A 328 20.36 -16.48 26.54
C GLN A 328 20.33 -16.39 25.00
N ALA A 329 21.19 -17.14 24.31
CA ALA A 329 21.24 -17.15 22.85
C ALA A 329 19.90 -17.60 22.26
N TYR A 330 19.29 -18.64 22.83
CA TYR A 330 17.99 -19.14 22.42
C TYR A 330 16.86 -18.12 22.69
N SER A 331 16.89 -17.41 23.83
CA SER A 331 15.94 -16.32 24.12
C SER A 331 16.05 -15.16 23.12
N ALA A 332 17.27 -14.81 22.71
CA ALA A 332 17.51 -13.77 21.71
C ALA A 332 17.00 -14.18 20.32
N GLN A 333 17.14 -15.47 19.96
CA GLN A 333 16.55 -16.02 18.73
C GLN A 333 15.01 -15.95 18.77
N GLN A 334 14.38 -16.35 19.88
CA GLN A 334 12.92 -16.22 20.05
C GLN A 334 12.44 -14.78 19.91
N GLN A 335 13.15 -13.80 20.50
CA GLN A 335 12.82 -12.38 20.34
C GLN A 335 12.94 -11.89 18.90
N ALA A 336 14.04 -12.24 18.22
CA ALA A 336 14.26 -11.86 16.83
C ALA A 336 13.15 -12.42 15.92
N MET A 337 12.76 -13.68 16.13
CA MET A 337 11.64 -14.31 15.43
C MET A 337 10.32 -13.60 15.72
N ALA A 338 10.01 -13.30 16.98
CA ALA A 338 8.80 -12.59 17.35
C ALA A 338 8.71 -11.20 16.68
N GLN A 339 9.82 -10.47 16.62
CA GLN A 339 9.90 -9.19 15.90
C GLN A 339 9.69 -9.35 14.40
N GLN A 340 10.29 -10.36 13.77
CA GLN A 340 10.08 -10.64 12.36
C GLN A 340 8.63 -11.05 12.05
N LYS A 341 8.00 -11.85 12.92
CA LYS A 341 6.60 -12.22 12.81
C LYS A 341 5.68 -11.00 12.93
N ALA A 342 5.90 -10.14 13.93
CA ALA A 342 5.14 -8.90 14.09
C ALA A 342 5.30 -7.97 12.87
N LYS A 343 6.51 -7.91 12.31
CA LYS A 343 6.76 -7.16 11.06
C LYS A 343 6.01 -7.77 9.88
N ALA A 344 6.02 -9.09 9.73
CA ALA A 344 5.28 -9.78 8.67
C ALA A 344 3.75 -9.56 8.80
N GLU A 345 3.22 -9.60 10.03
CA GLU A 345 1.82 -9.28 10.31
C GLU A 345 1.49 -7.83 9.92
N SER A 346 2.34 -6.86 10.27
CA SER A 346 2.13 -5.46 9.88
C SER A 346 2.13 -5.24 8.36
N LEU A 347 3.02 -5.94 7.63
CA LEU A 347 3.07 -5.91 6.17
C LEU A 347 1.84 -6.58 5.55
N SER A 348 1.35 -7.67 6.15
CA SER A 348 0.12 -8.33 5.71
C SER A 348 -1.11 -7.42 5.85
N VAL A 349 -1.21 -6.68 6.96
CA VAL A 349 -2.27 -5.68 7.16
C VAL A 349 -2.16 -4.56 6.12
N SER A 350 -0.97 -3.98 5.93
CA SER A 350 -0.70 -2.96 4.90
C SER A 350 -1.09 -3.45 3.50
N ALA A 351 -0.76 -4.70 3.16
CA ALA A 351 -1.10 -5.31 1.89
C ALA A 351 -2.62 -5.42 1.69
N GLN A 352 -3.37 -5.76 2.74
CA GLN A 352 -4.84 -5.83 2.70
C GLN A 352 -5.47 -4.44 2.52
N GLU A 353 -4.96 -3.43 3.23
CA GLU A 353 -5.42 -2.04 3.08
C GLU A 353 -5.20 -1.54 1.65
N HIS A 354 -4.00 -1.73 1.10
CA HIS A 354 -3.71 -1.39 -0.30
C HIS A 354 -4.57 -2.18 -1.30
N ALA A 355 -4.83 -3.46 -1.04
CA ALA A 355 -5.71 -4.25 -1.90
C ALA A 355 -7.15 -3.73 -1.89
N GLN A 356 -7.66 -3.31 -0.73
CA GLN A 356 -9.00 -2.73 -0.60
C GLN A 356 -9.10 -1.39 -1.35
N GLU A 357 -8.12 -0.50 -1.19
CA GLU A 357 -8.07 0.77 -1.93
C GLU A 357 -8.07 0.55 -3.46
N ALA A 358 -7.33 -0.46 -3.93
CA ALA A 358 -7.35 -0.83 -5.34
C ALA A 358 -8.76 -1.27 -5.79
N ILE A 359 -9.45 -2.10 -5.01
CA ILE A 359 -10.82 -2.54 -5.29
C ILE A 359 -11.78 -1.34 -5.36
N ASP A 360 -11.68 -0.43 -4.41
CA ASP A 360 -12.53 0.76 -4.34
C ASP A 360 -12.31 1.69 -5.54
N LEU A 361 -11.05 1.91 -5.94
CA LEU A 361 -10.73 2.67 -7.15
C LEU A 361 -11.22 1.98 -8.43
N ARG A 362 -11.16 0.65 -8.52
CA ARG A 362 -11.74 -0.11 -9.66
C ARG A 362 -13.26 -0.01 -9.71
N ALA A 363 -13.93 -0.04 -8.55
CA ALA A 363 -15.36 0.15 -8.46
C ALA A 363 -15.75 1.55 -8.94
N LYS A 364 -15.05 2.60 -8.47
CA LYS A 364 -15.23 3.97 -8.96
C LYS A 364 -14.95 4.09 -10.46
N ALA A 365 -13.92 3.41 -10.97
CA ALA A 365 -13.63 3.40 -12.41
C ALA A 365 -14.76 2.76 -13.25
N LYS A 366 -15.61 1.91 -12.67
CA LYS A 366 -16.82 1.40 -13.32
C LYS A 366 -17.97 2.41 -13.23
N GLN A 367 -18.10 3.11 -12.11
CA GLN A 367 -19.11 4.16 -11.90
C GLN A 367 -19.01 5.32 -12.91
N THR A 368 -17.85 5.56 -13.53
CA THR A 368 -17.76 6.55 -14.62
C THR A 368 -18.69 6.24 -15.79
N ASP A 369 -18.97 4.97 -16.05
CA ASP A 369 -19.89 4.55 -17.10
C ASP A 369 -21.36 4.74 -16.65
N GLU A 370 -21.63 4.69 -15.35
CA GLU A 370 -22.96 4.98 -14.77
C GLU A 370 -23.32 6.45 -14.95
N VAL A 371 -22.37 7.37 -14.75
CA VAL A 371 -22.56 8.82 -15.02
C VAL A 371 -22.97 9.06 -16.48
N LEU A 372 -22.28 8.44 -17.44
CA LEU A 372 -22.63 8.56 -18.86
C LEU A 372 -23.98 7.89 -19.17
N SER A 373 -24.31 6.78 -18.50
CA SER A 373 -25.59 6.11 -18.66
C SER A 373 -26.74 6.95 -18.13
N GLU A 374 -26.55 7.65 -17.01
CA GLU A 374 -27.53 8.57 -16.45
C GLU A 374 -27.83 9.70 -17.44
N ILE A 375 -26.79 10.32 -18.00
CA ILE A 375 -26.94 11.36 -19.04
C ILE A 375 -27.72 10.83 -20.24
N VAL A 376 -27.33 9.67 -20.78
CA VAL A 376 -28.01 9.08 -21.94
C VAL A 376 -29.46 8.72 -21.61
N SER A 377 -29.76 8.31 -20.38
CA SER A 377 -31.12 7.95 -19.94
C SER A 377 -32.08 9.14 -19.84
N THR A 378 -31.56 10.37 -19.75
CA THR A 378 -32.39 11.60 -19.80
C THR A 378 -33.08 11.78 -21.14
N LEU A 379 -32.54 11.17 -22.22
CA LEU A 379 -33.17 11.18 -23.53
C LEU A 379 -34.44 10.32 -23.51
N SER A 380 -35.58 10.98 -23.75
CA SER A 380 -36.87 10.30 -23.80
C SER A 380 -36.86 9.17 -24.83
N GLY A 381 -37.21 7.97 -24.38
CA GLY A 381 -37.29 6.78 -25.23
C GLY A 381 -35.93 6.15 -25.59
N CYS A 382 -34.82 6.55 -24.96
CA CYS A 382 -33.51 5.93 -25.20
C CYS A 382 -33.38 4.58 -24.47
N PRO A 383 -33.22 3.44 -25.17
CA PRO A 383 -33.07 2.13 -24.54
C PRO A 383 -31.58 1.75 -24.33
N LEU A 384 -30.67 2.72 -24.41
CA LEU A 384 -29.23 2.49 -24.43
C LEU A 384 -28.58 2.83 -23.08
N THR A 385 -27.62 2.01 -22.68
CA THR A 385 -26.79 2.22 -21.48
C THR A 385 -25.32 2.08 -21.84
N VAL A 386 -24.44 2.73 -21.10
CA VAL A 386 -22.99 2.63 -21.27
C VAL A 386 -22.43 1.56 -20.33
N ILE A 387 -21.75 0.57 -20.90
CA ILE A 387 -21.08 -0.52 -20.17
C ILE A 387 -19.68 -0.68 -20.75
N GLU A 388 -18.66 -0.56 -19.91
CA GLU A 388 -17.24 -0.65 -20.29
C GLU A 388 -16.88 0.32 -21.43
N GLY A 389 -17.46 1.53 -21.42
CA GLY A 389 -17.28 2.52 -22.48
C GLY A 389 -17.95 2.18 -23.81
N ARG A 390 -18.85 1.18 -23.84
CA ARG A 390 -19.59 0.76 -25.03
C ARG A 390 -21.10 0.89 -24.82
N LEU A 391 -21.84 1.13 -25.88
CA LEU A 391 -23.31 1.16 -25.81
C LEU A 391 -23.87 -0.26 -25.79
N SER A 392 -24.81 -0.50 -24.91
CA SER A 392 -25.52 -1.76 -24.73
C SER A 392 -27.02 -1.54 -24.65
N THR A 393 -27.81 -2.52 -25.07
CA THR A 393 -29.27 -2.52 -24.94
C THR A 393 -29.77 -3.92 -24.59
N GLN A 394 -31.00 -4.00 -24.09
CA GLN A 394 -31.64 -5.28 -23.78
C GLN A 394 -32.34 -5.83 -25.01
N THR A 395 -31.95 -7.04 -25.41
CA THR A 395 -32.62 -7.77 -26.50
C THR A 395 -33.24 -9.06 -25.96
N LYS A 396 -33.94 -9.81 -26.83
CA LYS A 396 -34.43 -11.16 -26.49
C LYS A 396 -33.31 -12.14 -26.10
N ARG A 397 -32.06 -11.84 -26.46
CA ARG A 397 -30.86 -12.64 -26.15
C ARG A 397 -30.17 -12.20 -24.86
N GLY A 398 -30.70 -11.18 -24.17
CA GLY A 398 -30.09 -10.53 -23.03
C GLY A 398 -29.33 -9.24 -23.43
N PRO A 399 -28.46 -8.73 -22.54
CA PRO A 399 -27.65 -7.55 -22.80
C PRO A 399 -26.80 -7.75 -24.05
N THR A 400 -26.93 -6.86 -25.04
CA THR A 400 -26.24 -6.95 -26.33
C THR A 400 -25.62 -5.60 -26.66
N PHE A 401 -24.36 -5.58 -27.10
CA PHE A 401 -23.74 -4.34 -27.53
C PHE A 401 -24.46 -3.78 -28.75
N TYR A 402 -24.67 -2.47 -28.75
CA TYR A 402 -25.37 -1.77 -29.83
C TYR A 402 -24.69 -1.99 -31.19
N ALA A 403 -23.36 -2.07 -31.22
CA ALA A 403 -22.59 -2.36 -32.42
C ALA A 403 -22.89 -3.74 -33.04
N ASP A 404 -23.32 -4.72 -32.23
CA ASP A 404 -23.59 -6.10 -32.65
C ASP A 404 -25.02 -6.28 -33.20
N LEU A 405 -25.86 -5.25 -33.07
CA LEU A 405 -27.20 -5.23 -33.66
C LEU A 405 -27.12 -5.12 -35.19
N SER A 406 -28.13 -5.65 -35.87
CA SER A 406 -28.29 -5.47 -37.31
C SER A 406 -28.47 -3.99 -37.67
N MET A 407 -28.16 -3.60 -38.91
CA MET A 407 -28.36 -2.20 -39.35
C MET A 407 -29.79 -1.71 -39.11
N GLY A 408 -30.79 -2.55 -39.40
CA GLY A 408 -32.20 -2.20 -39.21
C GLY A 408 -32.55 -1.96 -37.74
N GLU A 409 -32.03 -2.79 -36.82
CA GLU A 409 -32.22 -2.60 -35.37
C GLU A 409 -31.58 -1.30 -34.86
N ARG A 410 -30.35 -1.00 -35.33
CA ARG A 410 -29.67 0.26 -34.98
C ARG A 410 -30.44 1.48 -35.49
N TRP A 411 -30.87 1.46 -36.75
CA TRP A 411 -31.68 2.53 -37.32
C TRP A 411 -33.02 2.70 -36.59
N ARG A 412 -33.67 1.60 -36.21
CA ARG A 412 -34.91 1.65 -35.43
C ARG A 412 -34.71 2.43 -34.13
N ILE A 413 -33.72 2.07 -33.32
CA ILE A 413 -33.41 2.75 -32.05
C ILE A 413 -33.01 4.21 -32.29
N ALA A 414 -32.11 4.46 -33.25
CA ALA A 414 -31.64 5.81 -33.53
C ALA A 414 -32.76 6.76 -33.97
N LEU A 415 -33.71 6.27 -34.77
CA LEU A 415 -34.87 7.06 -35.20
C LEU A 415 -35.86 7.31 -34.05
N GLU A 416 -36.07 6.34 -33.16
CA GLU A 416 -36.89 6.57 -31.95
C GLU A 416 -36.35 7.71 -31.11
N ILE A 417 -35.04 7.70 -30.85
CA ILE A 417 -34.33 8.75 -30.11
C ILE A 417 -34.42 10.08 -30.87
N ALA A 418 -34.21 10.08 -32.18
CA ALA A 418 -34.24 11.29 -33.00
C ALA A 418 -35.64 11.94 -33.05
N ILE A 419 -36.71 11.16 -33.19
CA ILE A 419 -38.10 11.66 -33.18
C ILE A 419 -38.39 12.32 -31.83
N ALA A 420 -38.00 11.68 -30.73
CA ALA A 420 -38.20 12.22 -29.39
C ALA A 420 -37.37 13.50 -29.15
N ALA A 421 -36.11 13.53 -29.60
CA ALA A 421 -35.21 14.66 -29.40
C ALA A 421 -35.60 15.89 -30.24
N VAL A 422 -36.17 15.70 -31.44
CA VAL A 422 -36.61 16.81 -32.31
C VAL A 422 -37.85 17.51 -31.77
N GLY A 423 -38.78 16.75 -31.19
CA GLY A 423 -40.03 17.29 -30.65
C GLY A 423 -41.04 17.75 -31.70
N GLU A 424 -42.19 18.24 -31.23
CA GLU A 424 -43.33 18.62 -32.07
C GLU A 424 -42.97 19.65 -33.16
N GLY A 425 -43.46 19.41 -34.38
CA GLY A 425 -43.28 20.30 -35.53
C GLY A 425 -41.91 20.22 -36.19
N GLY A 426 -41.06 19.28 -35.79
CA GLY A 426 -39.72 19.19 -36.32
C GLY A 426 -39.57 18.32 -37.58
N LEU A 427 -38.44 18.52 -38.27
CA LEU A 427 -38.11 17.90 -39.55
C LEU A 427 -36.81 17.10 -39.46
N LEU A 428 -36.89 15.80 -39.72
CA LEU A 428 -35.77 14.87 -39.81
C LEU A 428 -35.53 14.48 -41.26
N VAL A 429 -34.29 14.58 -41.73
CA VAL A 429 -33.87 14.03 -43.03
C VAL A 429 -32.96 12.85 -42.76
N ILE A 430 -33.34 11.66 -43.25
CA ILE A 430 -32.56 10.43 -43.04
C ILE A 430 -32.12 9.84 -44.39
N PRO A 431 -30.96 9.16 -44.46
CA PRO A 431 -30.50 8.51 -45.69
C PRO A 431 -31.51 7.51 -46.26
N GLN A 432 -31.44 7.24 -47.56
CA GLN A 432 -32.28 6.25 -48.22
C GLN A 432 -32.06 4.86 -47.62
N GLU A 433 -30.80 4.51 -47.39
CA GLU A 433 -30.34 3.22 -46.87
C GLU A 433 -30.89 2.96 -45.46
N ALA A 434 -31.11 4.03 -44.69
CA ALA A 434 -31.71 3.95 -43.36
C ALA A 434 -33.16 3.44 -43.42
N TRP A 435 -33.96 4.00 -44.33
CA TRP A 435 -35.36 3.62 -44.50
C TRP A 435 -35.51 2.27 -45.19
N GLU A 436 -34.71 2.02 -46.23
CA GLU A 436 -34.75 0.75 -46.96
C GLU A 436 -34.29 -0.42 -46.09
N GLY A 437 -33.37 -0.18 -45.15
CA GLY A 437 -32.87 -1.18 -44.20
C GLY A 437 -33.85 -1.59 -43.10
N LEU A 438 -34.97 -0.89 -42.92
CA LEU A 438 -36.03 -1.26 -41.98
C LEU A 438 -36.98 -2.29 -42.59
N ASP A 439 -37.39 -3.30 -41.82
CA ASP A 439 -38.47 -4.20 -42.20
C ASP A 439 -39.84 -3.50 -42.15
N PRO A 440 -40.88 -4.06 -42.80
CA PRO A 440 -42.20 -3.43 -42.88
C PRO A 440 -42.84 -3.09 -41.52
N GLN A 441 -42.65 -3.92 -40.48
CA GLN A 441 -43.23 -3.67 -39.17
C GLN A 441 -42.56 -2.47 -38.50
N ASN A 442 -41.23 -2.38 -38.59
CA ASN A 442 -40.47 -1.25 -38.07
C ASN A 442 -40.75 0.06 -38.83
N ARG A 443 -40.94 0.01 -40.16
CA ARG A 443 -41.36 1.19 -40.95
C ARG A 443 -42.73 1.71 -40.49
N GLU A 444 -43.69 0.81 -40.30
CA GLU A 444 -45.03 1.17 -39.81
C GLU A 444 -44.98 1.76 -38.39
N ALA A 445 -44.17 1.18 -37.51
CA ALA A 445 -43.98 1.67 -36.14
C ALA A 445 -43.37 3.09 -36.12
N ILE A 446 -42.32 3.32 -36.92
CA ILE A 446 -41.69 4.65 -37.06
C ILE A 446 -42.67 5.67 -37.64
N ALA A 447 -43.44 5.31 -38.68
CA ALA A 447 -44.42 6.20 -39.27
C ALA A 447 -45.52 6.60 -38.28
N LYS A 448 -46.03 5.63 -37.49
CA LYS A 448 -46.99 5.89 -36.41
C LYS A 448 -46.40 6.81 -35.34
N GLN A 449 -45.17 6.56 -34.92
CA GLN A 449 -44.50 7.35 -33.90
C GLN A 449 -44.23 8.78 -34.36
N ALA A 450 -43.71 8.97 -35.58
CA ALA A 450 -43.47 10.28 -36.18
C ALA A 450 -44.78 11.08 -36.28
N LYS A 451 -45.88 10.45 -36.69
CA LYS A 451 -47.20 11.08 -36.73
C LYS A 451 -47.72 11.43 -35.34
N ALA A 452 -47.58 10.53 -34.36
CA ALA A 452 -47.99 10.79 -32.97
C ALA A 452 -47.21 11.96 -32.35
N ALA A 453 -45.92 12.08 -32.67
CA ALA A 453 -45.06 13.17 -32.22
C ALA A 453 -45.17 14.44 -33.08
N ARG A 454 -45.98 14.44 -34.15
CA ARG A 454 -46.06 15.53 -35.16
C ARG A 454 -44.69 15.92 -35.72
N VAL A 455 -43.83 14.92 -35.91
CA VAL A 455 -42.51 15.04 -36.54
C VAL A 455 -42.60 14.55 -37.97
N VAL A 456 -41.96 15.26 -38.89
CA VAL A 456 -41.87 14.83 -40.29
C VAL A 456 -40.51 14.20 -40.54
N ILE A 457 -40.50 12.97 -41.04
CA ILE A 457 -39.30 12.29 -41.52
C ILE A 457 -39.32 12.33 -43.04
N LEU A 458 -38.30 12.92 -43.65
CA LEU A 458 -38.08 12.89 -45.10
C LEU A 458 -37.01 11.86 -45.43
N THR A 459 -37.35 10.91 -46.29
CA THR A 459 -36.46 9.85 -46.76
C THR A 459 -36.75 9.48 -48.21
N ALA A 460 -36.14 8.41 -48.72
CA ALA A 460 -36.29 7.94 -50.09
C ALA A 460 -36.42 6.42 -50.16
N GLU A 461 -36.97 5.93 -51.27
CA GLU A 461 -37.07 4.52 -51.60
C GLU A 461 -36.96 4.34 -53.12
N CYS A 462 -36.29 3.27 -53.56
CA CYS A 462 -36.24 2.91 -54.97
C CYS A 462 -37.62 2.42 -55.45
N TYR A 463 -38.12 3.01 -56.53
CA TYR A 463 -39.40 2.64 -57.11
C TYR A 463 -39.36 2.76 -58.64
N ASP A 464 -40.17 1.97 -59.34
CA ASP A 464 -40.22 1.99 -60.81
C ASP A 464 -41.10 3.14 -61.33
N SER A 465 -40.72 4.37 -61.01
CA SER A 465 -41.39 5.59 -61.46
C SER A 465 -40.43 6.78 -61.58
N GLU A 466 -40.92 7.88 -62.15
CA GLU A 466 -40.25 9.20 -62.05
C GLU A 466 -40.23 9.71 -60.60
N LEU A 467 -39.40 10.71 -60.31
CA LEU A 467 -39.24 11.22 -58.95
C LEU A 467 -40.56 11.81 -58.41
N SER A 468 -41.18 11.16 -57.44
CA SER A 468 -42.38 11.61 -56.72
C SER A 468 -42.17 11.60 -55.20
N ALA A 469 -43.04 12.28 -54.45
CA ALA A 469 -43.04 12.27 -52.99
C ALA A 469 -44.38 11.75 -52.48
N GLU A 470 -44.36 10.72 -51.64
CA GLU A 470 -45.55 10.02 -51.14
C GLU A 470 -45.46 9.83 -49.63
N MET A 471 -46.61 9.72 -48.96
CA MET A 471 -46.66 9.33 -47.54
C MET A 471 -46.50 7.82 -47.42
N ALA A 472 -45.65 7.37 -46.49
CA ALA A 472 -45.50 5.95 -46.17
C ALA A 472 -46.59 5.41 -45.25
#